data_AF-A0A3D2N5Q1-F1
#
_entry.id   AF-A0A3D2N5Q1-F1
#
_cell.length_a   1.000
_cell.length_b   1.000
_cell.length_c   1.000
_cell.angle_alpha   90.00
_cell.angle_beta   90.00
_cell.angle_gamma   90.00
#
_symmetry.space_group_name_H-M   'P 1'
#
loop_
_entity.id
_entity.type
_entity.pdbx_description
1 polymer ?
#
loop_
_entity_poly.entity_id
_entity_poly.type
_entity_poly.pdbx_seq_one_letter_code
_entity_poly.pdbx_strand_id
1 'polypeptide(L)'
;MDTDLLAEKYGLDAFEREELSEYLRNRFEGAREHDLESFEQLAVWKKLAVLAEMAGAAEVINRKLIPKCPVEFADPDGVRLEIFDSFAGEIPIVYTRAASDFEALVTNIVHKGKRPENIGHTGASFISGRTVRFIILSAKPYSNVTADELGIEDDDWAERSLMIRRSHECTHYFTKQVYGISNNILHDELMADLIGLYDACGQFKAEWFLRFMGVIKGSGGRLAVYTGGLSAKVRCAVEEILVNAAEGLEKWSLSDGFKELDNAERIKIMCHAGICGMADLQN
;
A
#
# COMPACT_ATOMS: atom_id res chain seq x y z
N MET A 1 -1.11 20.72 13.66
CA MET A 1 0.36 20.91 13.84
C MET A 1 0.85 22.15 13.08
N ASP A 2 1.72 22.98 13.68
CA ASP A 2 2.20 24.24 13.08
C ASP A 2 3.56 24.05 12.36
N THR A 3 3.57 24.21 11.04
CA THR A 3 4.76 24.06 10.20
C THR A 3 5.80 25.16 10.43
N ASP A 4 5.40 26.35 10.87
CA ASP A 4 6.33 27.45 11.16
C ASP A 4 7.11 27.17 12.43
N LEU A 5 6.45 26.62 13.47
CA LEU A 5 7.13 26.16 14.68
C LEU A 5 8.14 25.05 14.40
N LEU A 6 7.82 24.11 13.51
CA LEU A 6 8.76 23.07 13.07
C LEU A 6 9.95 23.67 12.31
N ALA A 7 9.67 24.63 11.42
CA ALA A 7 10.72 25.30 10.67
C ALA A 7 11.67 26.08 11.58
N GLU A 8 11.16 26.71 12.65
CA GLU A 8 11.97 27.34 13.69
C GLU A 8 12.77 26.31 14.50
N LYS A 9 12.12 25.24 14.96
CA LYS A 9 12.75 24.15 15.74
C LYS A 9 13.97 23.57 15.04
N TYR A 10 13.86 23.34 13.74
CA TYR A 10 14.94 22.76 12.93
C TYR A 10 15.86 23.82 12.30
N GLY A 11 15.62 25.11 12.51
CA GLY A 11 16.43 26.18 11.95
C GLY A 11 16.48 26.13 10.42
N LEU A 12 15.31 25.94 9.80
CA LEU A 12 15.16 25.89 8.34
C LEU A 12 15.36 27.28 7.74
N ASP A 13 16.22 27.37 6.73
CA ASP A 13 16.37 28.57 5.93
C ASP A 13 15.18 28.77 4.96
N ALA A 14 15.20 29.84 4.16
CA ALA A 14 14.09 30.16 3.25
C ALA A 14 13.87 29.08 2.18
N PHE A 15 14.94 28.43 1.70
CA PHE A 15 14.84 27.37 0.70
C PHE A 15 14.31 26.08 1.34
N GLU A 16 14.82 25.70 2.51
CA GLU A 16 14.36 24.54 3.27
C GLU A 16 12.88 24.68 3.69
N ARG A 17 12.42 25.90 3.98
CA ARG A 17 11.00 26.19 4.26
C ARG A 17 10.10 25.97 3.04
N GLU A 18 10.53 26.42 1.87
CA GLU A 18 9.81 26.20 0.62
C GLU A 18 9.79 24.71 0.24
N GLU A 19 10.92 24.02 0.40
CA GLU A 19 11.04 22.57 0.21
C GLU A 19 10.07 21.79 1.12
N LEU A 20 10.04 22.11 2.42
CA LEU A 20 9.10 21.51 3.37
C LEU A 20 7.65 21.80 2.98
N SER A 21 7.32 23.05 2.65
CA SER A 21 5.96 23.44 2.27
C SER A 21 5.48 22.71 1.01
N GLU A 22 6.33 22.58 0.00
CA GLU A 22 5.97 21.88 -1.24
C GLU A 22 5.82 20.36 -1.00
N TYR A 23 6.66 19.78 -0.14
CA TYR A 23 6.56 18.37 0.23
C TYR A 23 5.25 18.05 0.98
N LEU A 24 4.82 18.94 1.88
CA LEU A 24 3.61 18.77 2.68
C LEU A 24 2.33 19.20 1.97
N ARG A 25 2.42 19.80 0.78
CA ARG A 25 1.26 20.28 0.03
C ARG A 25 0.26 19.16 -0.19
N ASN A 26 -0.97 19.33 0.30
CA ASN A 26 -2.04 18.36 0.11
C ASN A 26 -2.38 18.26 -1.39
N ARG A 27 -2.08 17.11 -2.00
CA ARG A 27 -2.30 16.89 -3.44
C ARG A 27 -3.78 16.70 -3.78
N PHE A 28 -4.62 16.37 -2.80
CA PHE A 28 -6.06 16.18 -2.94
C PHE A 28 -6.85 17.48 -2.70
N GLU A 29 -6.20 18.56 -2.27
CA GLU A 29 -6.86 19.83 -2.05
C GLU A 29 -7.48 20.35 -3.36
N GLY A 30 -8.80 20.58 -3.34
CA GLY A 30 -9.56 21.01 -4.51
C GLY A 30 -9.77 19.94 -5.60
N ALA A 31 -9.32 18.69 -5.37
CA ALA A 31 -9.59 17.58 -6.28
C ALA A 31 -11.09 17.30 -6.34
N ARG A 32 -11.59 16.96 -7.55
CA ARG A 32 -12.98 16.54 -7.74
C ARG A 32 -13.07 15.04 -7.73
N GLU A 33 -14.15 14.53 -7.15
CA GLU A 33 -14.47 13.11 -7.22
C GLU A 33 -14.99 12.74 -8.61
N HIS A 34 -14.59 11.56 -9.07
CA HIS A 34 -15.05 10.92 -10.29
C HIS A 34 -15.77 9.62 -9.94
N ASP A 35 -16.76 9.25 -10.77
CA ASP A 35 -17.40 7.96 -10.69
C ASP A 35 -16.38 6.84 -10.98
N LEU A 36 -16.52 5.71 -10.30
CA LEU A 36 -15.66 4.54 -10.51
C LEU A 36 -15.80 4.04 -11.95
N GLU A 37 -14.68 3.81 -12.64
CA GLU A 37 -14.70 3.31 -14.00
C GLU A 37 -15.07 1.82 -14.04
N SER A 38 -15.96 1.45 -14.95
CA SER A 38 -16.27 0.04 -15.19
C SER A 38 -15.06 -0.70 -15.77
N PHE A 39 -14.67 -1.82 -15.17
CA PHE A 39 -13.64 -2.70 -15.70
C PHE A 39 -14.24 -3.71 -16.69
N GLU A 40 -14.24 -3.39 -17.99
CA GLU A 40 -14.87 -4.20 -19.04
C GLU A 40 -14.42 -5.68 -19.06
N GLN A 41 -13.18 -5.96 -18.68
CA GLN A 41 -12.61 -7.31 -18.70
C GLN A 41 -12.91 -8.13 -17.43
N LEU A 42 -13.61 -7.55 -16.46
CA LEU A 42 -13.92 -8.22 -15.19
C LEU A 42 -14.66 -9.55 -15.38
N ALA A 43 -15.56 -9.62 -16.37
CA ALA A 43 -16.30 -10.85 -16.67
C ALA A 43 -15.39 -12.01 -17.12
N VAL A 44 -14.26 -11.71 -17.78
CA VAL A 44 -13.26 -12.71 -18.15
C VAL A 44 -12.53 -13.19 -16.91
N TRP A 45 -12.12 -12.26 -16.04
CA TRP A 45 -11.44 -12.59 -14.79
C TRP A 45 -12.32 -13.41 -13.84
N LYS A 46 -13.62 -13.11 -13.72
CA LYS A 46 -14.58 -13.92 -12.96
C LYS A 46 -14.61 -15.37 -13.42
N LYS A 47 -14.57 -15.62 -14.73
CA LYS A 47 -14.48 -16.98 -15.29
C LYS A 47 -13.14 -17.64 -14.96
N LEU A 48 -12.04 -16.89 -15.00
CA LEU A 48 -10.71 -17.41 -14.65
C LEU A 48 -10.61 -17.77 -13.17
N ALA A 49 -11.20 -16.98 -12.26
CA ALA A 49 -11.24 -17.28 -10.84
C ALA A 49 -12.00 -18.60 -10.56
N VAL A 50 -13.18 -18.77 -11.17
CA VAL A 50 -13.94 -20.04 -11.07
C VAL A 50 -13.12 -21.23 -11.61
N LEU A 51 -12.43 -21.05 -12.75
CA LEU A 51 -11.55 -22.10 -13.27
C LEU A 51 -10.38 -22.39 -12.32
N ALA A 52 -9.82 -21.37 -11.68
CA ALA A 52 -8.70 -21.51 -10.76
C ALA A 52 -9.09 -22.29 -9.49
N GLU A 53 -10.31 -22.11 -8.99
CA GLU A 53 -10.84 -22.92 -7.88
C GLU A 53 -10.98 -24.40 -8.26
N MET A 54 -11.34 -24.69 -9.51
CA MET A 54 -11.56 -26.06 -9.97
C MET A 54 -10.28 -26.80 -10.38
N ALA A 55 -9.34 -26.10 -11.02
CA ALA A 55 -8.16 -26.70 -11.67
C ALA A 55 -6.82 -26.29 -11.03
N GLY A 56 -6.83 -25.43 -10.02
CA GLY A 56 -5.64 -24.83 -9.42
C GLY A 56 -5.23 -23.54 -10.11
N ALA A 57 -4.97 -22.49 -9.33
CA ALA A 57 -4.66 -21.16 -9.86
C ALA A 57 -3.34 -21.15 -10.65
N ALA A 58 -2.31 -21.84 -10.19
CA ALA A 58 -1.02 -21.96 -10.88
C ALA A 58 -1.17 -22.49 -12.31
N GLU A 59 -1.96 -23.55 -12.50
CA GLU A 59 -2.24 -24.14 -13.83
C GLU A 59 -2.99 -23.15 -14.73
N VAL A 60 -4.05 -22.53 -14.19
CA VAL A 60 -4.87 -21.57 -14.93
C VAL A 60 -4.05 -20.35 -15.36
N ILE A 61 -3.23 -19.80 -14.47
CA ILE A 61 -2.34 -18.66 -14.78
C ILE A 61 -1.40 -19.03 -15.92
N ASN A 62 -0.69 -20.15 -15.82
CA ASN A 62 0.23 -20.60 -16.87
C ASN A 62 -0.46 -20.82 -18.22
N ARG A 63 -1.65 -21.44 -18.23
CA ARG A 63 -2.34 -21.77 -19.48
C ARG A 63 -3.10 -20.60 -20.10
N LYS A 64 -3.63 -19.69 -19.29
CA LYS A 64 -4.58 -18.65 -19.74
C LYS A 64 -4.03 -17.24 -19.68
N LEU A 65 -3.21 -16.91 -18.67
CA LEU A 65 -2.66 -15.55 -18.51
C LEU A 65 -1.27 -15.41 -19.15
N ILE A 66 -0.39 -16.39 -18.93
CA ILE A 66 1.01 -16.34 -19.41
C ILE A 66 1.45 -17.54 -20.26
N PRO A 67 0.67 -17.99 -21.26
CA PRO A 67 1.01 -19.19 -22.04
C PRO A 67 2.33 -19.10 -22.80
N LYS A 68 2.82 -17.89 -23.06
CA LYS A 68 4.09 -17.66 -23.77
C LYS A 68 5.31 -17.60 -22.87
N CYS A 69 5.12 -17.46 -21.55
CA CYS A 69 6.19 -17.32 -20.58
C CYS A 69 5.74 -17.93 -19.23
N PRO A 70 5.49 -19.26 -19.20
CA PRO A 70 5.00 -19.92 -18.01
C PRO A 70 6.02 -19.85 -16.87
N VAL A 71 5.53 -19.93 -15.64
CA VAL A 71 6.32 -20.03 -14.42
C VAL A 71 6.35 -21.48 -13.95
N GLU A 72 7.54 -21.97 -13.59
CA GLU A 72 7.68 -23.19 -12.80
C GLU A 72 7.49 -22.82 -11.33
N PHE A 73 6.27 -22.98 -10.84
CA PHE A 73 5.92 -22.63 -9.47
C PHE A 73 6.58 -23.59 -8.48
N ALA A 74 7.28 -23.04 -7.49
CA ALA A 74 7.85 -23.79 -6.38
C ALA A 74 6.77 -24.29 -5.41
N ASP A 75 5.66 -23.54 -5.28
CA ASP A 75 4.53 -23.86 -4.42
C ASP A 75 3.19 -23.59 -5.15
N PRO A 76 2.81 -24.46 -6.11
CA PRO A 76 1.61 -24.25 -6.93
C PRO A 76 0.31 -24.22 -6.11
N ASP A 77 0.24 -24.96 -5.00
CA ASP A 77 -0.93 -24.98 -4.10
C ASP A 77 -1.03 -23.69 -3.27
N GLY A 78 0.08 -22.99 -3.07
CA GLY A 78 0.14 -21.68 -2.42
C GLY A 78 -0.24 -20.50 -3.35
N VAL A 79 -0.62 -20.76 -4.60
CA VAL A 79 -1.09 -19.75 -5.55
C VAL A 79 -2.61 -19.67 -5.53
N ARG A 80 -3.16 -18.46 -5.39
CA ARG A 80 -4.62 -18.23 -5.46
C ARG A 80 -4.93 -17.14 -6.47
N LEU A 81 -6.10 -17.23 -7.11
CA LEU A 81 -6.66 -16.19 -7.97
C LEU A 81 -8.10 -15.94 -7.53
N GLU A 82 -8.41 -14.72 -7.12
CA GLU A 82 -9.76 -14.33 -6.70
C GLU A 82 -10.19 -13.00 -7.34
N ILE A 83 -11.49 -12.73 -7.30
CA ILE A 83 -12.03 -11.40 -7.54
C ILE A 83 -12.36 -10.80 -6.18
N PHE A 84 -11.61 -9.77 -5.79
CA PHE A 84 -11.80 -9.09 -4.53
C PHE A 84 -12.74 -7.89 -4.72
N ASP A 85 -13.86 -7.90 -4.01
CA ASP A 85 -14.79 -6.76 -3.96
C ASP A 85 -14.26 -5.73 -2.97
N SER A 86 -13.58 -4.71 -3.49
CA SER A 86 -12.93 -3.68 -2.68
C SER A 86 -13.75 -2.39 -2.65
N PHE A 87 -13.41 -1.48 -1.75
CA PHE A 87 -13.94 -0.11 -1.73
C PHE A 87 -13.58 0.71 -2.99
N ALA A 88 -12.68 0.21 -3.85
CA ALA A 88 -12.35 0.77 -5.16
C ALA A 88 -13.06 0.04 -6.33
N GLY A 89 -14.00 -0.85 -6.02
CA GLY A 89 -14.65 -1.77 -6.95
C GLY A 89 -13.94 -3.13 -7.03
N GLU A 90 -14.55 -4.05 -7.79
CA GLU A 90 -14.04 -5.40 -7.98
C GLU A 90 -12.70 -5.42 -8.74
N ILE A 91 -11.70 -6.09 -8.16
CA ILE A 91 -10.37 -6.23 -8.75
C ILE A 91 -9.86 -7.67 -8.67
N PRO A 92 -9.28 -8.23 -9.76
CA PRO A 92 -8.64 -9.53 -9.70
C PRO A 92 -7.33 -9.46 -8.91
N ILE A 93 -7.12 -10.45 -8.04
CA ILE A 93 -5.90 -10.55 -7.22
C ILE A 93 -5.32 -11.95 -7.32
N VAL A 94 -4.02 -12.03 -7.62
CA VAL A 94 -3.22 -13.24 -7.56
C VAL A 94 -2.39 -13.22 -6.29
N TYR A 95 -2.54 -14.23 -5.44
CA TYR A 95 -1.73 -14.40 -4.23
C TYR A 95 -0.67 -15.47 -4.46
N THR A 96 0.47 -15.29 -3.82
CA THR A 96 1.56 -16.27 -3.80
C THR A 96 2.10 -16.40 -2.38
N ARG A 97 2.14 -17.63 -1.87
CA ARG A 97 2.79 -17.94 -0.59
C ARG A 97 4.31 -17.93 -0.73
N ALA A 98 4.85 -18.61 -1.74
CA ALA A 98 6.28 -18.62 -1.99
C ALA A 98 6.77 -17.30 -2.60
N ALA A 99 7.80 -16.70 -2.00
CA ALA A 99 8.46 -15.50 -2.50
C ALA A 99 9.03 -15.67 -3.93
N SER A 100 9.56 -16.85 -4.25
CA SER A 100 10.09 -17.17 -5.59
C SER A 100 9.01 -17.12 -6.66
N ASP A 101 7.79 -17.55 -6.33
CA ASP A 101 6.68 -17.62 -7.26
C ASP A 101 6.15 -16.23 -7.58
N PHE A 102 6.09 -15.35 -6.58
CA PHE A 102 5.85 -13.92 -6.78
C PHE A 102 6.87 -13.33 -7.74
N GLU A 103 8.17 -13.51 -7.47
CA GLU A 103 9.24 -12.92 -8.26
C GLU A 103 9.22 -13.42 -9.70
N ALA A 104 8.97 -14.72 -9.91
CA ALA A 104 8.86 -15.32 -11.23
C ALA A 104 7.64 -14.79 -12.00
N LEU A 105 6.47 -14.69 -11.35
CA LEU A 105 5.26 -14.13 -11.95
C LEU A 105 5.47 -12.68 -12.38
N VAL A 106 5.96 -11.82 -11.48
CA VAL A 106 6.19 -10.41 -11.80
C VAL A 106 7.25 -10.27 -12.90
N THR A 107 8.32 -11.07 -12.84
CA THR A 107 9.37 -11.09 -13.89
C THR A 107 8.79 -11.43 -15.26
N ASN A 108 7.96 -12.46 -15.35
CA ASN A 108 7.43 -12.95 -16.62
C ASN A 108 6.30 -12.05 -17.15
N ILE A 109 5.39 -11.59 -16.28
CA ILE A 109 4.23 -10.77 -16.65
C ILE A 109 4.65 -9.32 -16.92
N VAL A 110 5.32 -8.69 -15.97
CA VAL A 110 5.58 -7.25 -15.98
C VAL A 110 6.85 -6.94 -16.77
N HIS A 111 7.91 -7.72 -16.52
CA HIS A 111 9.24 -7.47 -17.10
C HIS A 111 9.58 -8.37 -18.29
N LYS A 112 8.59 -9.13 -18.81
CA LYS A 112 8.73 -9.95 -20.02
C LYS A 112 9.92 -10.91 -19.97
N GLY A 113 10.14 -11.53 -18.81
CA GLY A 113 11.19 -12.51 -18.55
C GLY A 113 12.53 -11.93 -18.10
N LYS A 114 12.65 -10.60 -17.92
CA LYS A 114 13.87 -9.96 -17.39
C LYS A 114 13.69 -9.63 -15.92
N ARG A 115 14.37 -10.38 -15.04
CA ARG A 115 14.26 -10.15 -13.58
C ARG A 115 14.83 -8.77 -13.22
N PRO A 116 14.06 -7.87 -12.57
CA PRO A 116 14.59 -6.59 -12.14
C PRO A 116 15.42 -6.75 -10.85
N GLU A 117 16.36 -5.84 -10.62
CA GLU A 117 17.33 -5.95 -9.51
C GLU A 117 16.65 -5.96 -8.13
N ASN A 118 15.60 -5.15 -7.95
CA ASN A 118 14.98 -4.91 -6.64
C ASN A 118 13.76 -5.81 -6.34
N ILE A 119 13.46 -6.82 -7.17
CA ILE A 119 12.25 -7.66 -6.98
C ILE A 119 12.23 -8.38 -5.63
N GLY A 120 13.42 -8.63 -5.04
CA GLY A 120 13.56 -9.23 -3.71
C GLY A 120 12.87 -8.41 -2.62
N HIS A 121 12.84 -7.09 -2.76
CA HIS A 121 12.26 -6.16 -1.79
C HIS A 121 10.81 -5.75 -2.11
N THR A 122 10.30 -6.16 -3.26
CA THR A 122 8.91 -5.92 -3.68
C THR A 122 8.03 -7.06 -3.20
N GLY A 123 6.87 -6.73 -2.63
CA GLY A 123 5.86 -7.71 -2.20
C GLY A 123 4.49 -7.56 -2.86
N ALA A 124 4.28 -6.53 -3.66
CA ALA A 124 3.07 -6.31 -4.43
C ALA A 124 3.43 -5.77 -5.83
N SER A 125 2.61 -6.09 -6.82
CA SER A 125 2.72 -5.50 -8.15
C SER A 125 1.32 -5.23 -8.68
N PHE A 126 1.02 -3.96 -8.95
CA PHE A 126 -0.21 -3.55 -9.62
C PHE A 126 0.03 -3.51 -11.14
N ILE A 127 -0.71 -4.30 -11.89
CA ILE A 127 -0.64 -4.31 -13.35
C ILE A 127 -1.85 -3.54 -13.87
N SER A 128 -1.59 -2.39 -14.48
CA SER A 128 -2.60 -1.53 -15.08
C SER A 128 -2.29 -1.26 -16.55
N GLY A 129 -3.29 -1.41 -17.40
CA GLY A 129 -3.26 -1.10 -18.82
C GLY A 129 -4.68 -0.99 -19.37
N ARG A 130 -4.81 -0.62 -20.65
CA ARG A 130 -6.14 -0.42 -21.29
C ARG A 130 -7.07 -1.62 -21.19
N THR A 131 -6.52 -2.84 -21.18
CA THR A 131 -7.31 -4.09 -21.20
C THR A 131 -6.94 -5.06 -20.09
N VAL A 132 -6.08 -4.65 -19.15
CA VAL A 132 -5.59 -5.50 -18.07
C VAL A 132 -5.52 -4.67 -16.80
N ARG A 133 -6.13 -5.18 -15.73
CA ARG A 133 -6.13 -4.57 -14.40
C ARG A 133 -6.18 -5.71 -13.38
N PHE A 134 -5.10 -5.93 -12.63
CA PHE A 134 -5.06 -6.91 -11.53
C PHE A 134 -3.83 -6.67 -10.64
N ILE A 135 -3.85 -7.27 -9.46
CA ILE A 135 -2.78 -7.18 -8.46
C ILE A 135 -2.14 -8.55 -8.29
N ILE A 136 -0.81 -8.59 -8.13
CA ILE A 136 -0.08 -9.78 -7.67
C ILE A 136 0.47 -9.47 -6.27
N LEU A 137 0.21 -10.34 -5.30
CA LEU A 137 0.59 -10.19 -3.90
C LEU A 137 1.48 -11.34 -3.43
N SER A 138 2.49 -10.99 -2.64
CA SER A 138 3.42 -11.92 -1.99
C SER A 138 3.20 -11.98 -0.49
N ALA A 139 3.30 -13.19 0.07
CA ALA A 139 3.29 -13.42 1.51
C ALA A 139 4.62 -13.05 2.20
N LYS A 140 5.59 -12.47 1.48
CA LYS A 140 6.80 -11.86 2.07
C LYS A 140 6.42 -10.97 3.26
N PRO A 141 7.24 -10.88 4.32
CA PRO A 141 6.94 -10.01 5.45
C PRO A 141 6.68 -8.57 5.01
N TYR A 142 5.62 -7.94 5.54
CA TYR A 142 5.25 -6.58 5.15
C TYR A 142 6.37 -5.61 5.51
N SER A 143 6.74 -4.74 4.55
CA SER A 143 7.85 -3.79 4.69
C SER A 143 9.20 -4.41 5.09
N ASN A 144 9.40 -5.70 4.79
CA ASN A 144 10.56 -6.51 5.19
C ASN A 144 10.77 -6.59 6.71
N VAL A 145 9.72 -6.34 7.51
CA VAL A 145 9.75 -6.51 8.97
C VAL A 145 9.31 -7.92 9.30
N THR A 146 10.14 -8.65 10.03
CA THR A 146 9.90 -10.08 10.34
C THR A 146 8.81 -10.27 11.40
N ALA A 147 8.29 -11.49 11.52
CA ALA A 147 7.27 -11.80 12.52
C ALA A 147 7.82 -11.72 13.96
N ASP A 148 9.07 -12.17 14.16
CA ASP A 148 9.82 -12.07 15.43
C ASP A 148 9.90 -10.61 15.93
N GLU A 149 10.16 -9.67 15.03
CA GLU A 149 10.21 -8.24 15.36
C GLU A 149 8.89 -7.67 15.89
N LEU A 150 7.76 -8.30 15.56
CA LEU A 150 6.43 -7.91 16.01
C LEU A 150 5.90 -8.82 17.12
N GLY A 151 6.64 -9.88 17.49
CA GLY A 151 6.20 -10.89 18.44
C GLY A 151 5.01 -11.71 17.95
N ILE A 152 4.95 -12.01 16.64
CA ILE A 152 3.89 -12.76 15.98
C ILE A 152 4.50 -14.02 15.35
N GLU A 153 3.70 -15.07 15.17
CA GLU A 153 4.10 -16.27 14.44
C GLU A 153 4.25 -16.00 12.94
N ASP A 154 5.21 -16.68 12.29
CA ASP A 154 5.53 -16.47 10.87
C ASP A 154 4.31 -16.67 9.95
N ASP A 155 3.52 -17.71 10.18
CA ASP A 155 2.34 -18.02 9.35
C ASP A 155 1.23 -16.96 9.50
N ASP A 156 0.98 -16.47 10.73
CA ASP A 156 0.02 -15.38 10.98
C ASP A 156 0.52 -14.08 10.35
N TRP A 157 1.82 -13.80 10.45
CA TRP A 157 2.38 -12.61 9.83
C TRP A 157 2.38 -12.67 8.30
N ALA A 158 2.59 -13.85 7.71
CA ALA A 158 2.48 -14.06 6.27
C ALA A 158 1.06 -13.80 5.76
N GLU A 159 0.03 -14.27 6.48
CA GLU A 159 -1.37 -14.02 6.14
C GLU A 159 -1.74 -12.54 6.28
N ARG A 160 -1.39 -11.92 7.41
CA ARG A 160 -1.59 -10.47 7.63
C ARG A 160 -0.85 -9.65 6.59
N SER A 161 0.36 -10.04 6.21
CA SER A 161 1.16 -9.37 5.18
C SER A 161 0.48 -9.36 3.82
N LEU A 162 -0.30 -10.39 3.47
CA LEU A 162 -1.14 -10.40 2.28
C LEU A 162 -2.34 -9.46 2.40
N MET A 163 -3.03 -9.50 3.55
CA MET A 163 -4.19 -8.63 3.82
C MET A 163 -3.81 -7.15 3.81
N ILE A 164 -2.73 -6.78 4.51
CA ILE A 164 -2.20 -5.42 4.54
C ILE A 164 -1.91 -4.95 3.12
N ARG A 165 -1.19 -5.74 2.31
CA ARG A 165 -0.89 -5.36 0.93
C ARG A 165 -2.13 -5.22 0.08
N ARG A 166 -3.10 -6.13 0.19
CA ARG A 166 -4.34 -6.05 -0.58
C ARG A 166 -5.04 -4.71 -0.34
N SER A 167 -5.28 -4.38 0.92
CA SER A 167 -5.98 -3.16 1.29
C SER A 167 -5.14 -1.90 1.03
N HIS A 168 -3.82 -1.97 1.18
CA HIS A 168 -2.89 -0.91 0.79
C HIS A 168 -2.96 -0.61 -0.71
N GLU A 169 -2.82 -1.62 -1.58
CA GLU A 169 -2.91 -1.43 -3.04
C GLU A 169 -4.32 -1.02 -3.48
N CYS A 170 -5.37 -1.52 -2.83
CA CYS A 170 -6.74 -1.06 -3.05
C CYS A 170 -6.92 0.41 -2.65
N THR A 171 -6.20 0.93 -1.65
CA THR A 171 -6.21 2.36 -1.29
C THR A 171 -5.64 3.22 -2.40
N HIS A 172 -4.50 2.84 -2.97
CA HIS A 172 -3.93 3.52 -4.14
C HIS A 172 -4.84 3.43 -5.36
N TYR A 173 -5.47 2.27 -5.56
CA TYR A 173 -6.42 2.09 -6.64
C TYR A 173 -7.67 2.97 -6.47
N PHE A 174 -8.19 3.09 -5.25
CA PHE A 174 -9.30 3.97 -4.91
C PHE A 174 -8.98 5.44 -5.22
N THR A 175 -7.88 5.97 -4.67
CA THR A 175 -7.50 7.37 -4.88
C THR A 175 -7.25 7.66 -6.36
N LYS A 176 -6.70 6.69 -7.10
CA LYS A 176 -6.53 6.79 -8.55
C LYS A 176 -7.85 6.83 -9.31
N GLN A 177 -8.83 6.00 -8.95
CA GLN A 177 -10.14 5.97 -9.60
C GLN A 177 -10.96 7.23 -9.28
N VAL A 178 -11.01 7.62 -7.99
CA VAL A 178 -11.88 8.69 -7.51
C VAL A 178 -11.30 10.08 -7.81
N TYR A 179 -9.98 10.27 -7.65
CA TYR A 179 -9.37 11.60 -7.80
C TYR A 179 -8.42 11.71 -9.00
N GLY A 180 -8.10 10.61 -9.67
CA GLY A 180 -7.06 10.59 -10.70
C GLY A 180 -5.63 10.66 -10.14
N ILE A 181 -5.48 10.65 -8.81
CA ILE A 181 -4.24 10.96 -8.08
C ILE A 181 -3.69 9.69 -7.40
N SER A 182 -2.40 9.44 -7.59
CA SER A 182 -1.58 8.49 -6.83
C SER A 182 -0.13 8.92 -7.05
N ASN A 183 0.50 9.50 -6.02
CA ASN A 183 1.80 10.16 -6.10
C ASN A 183 2.91 9.39 -5.39
N ASN A 184 2.58 8.35 -4.62
CA ASN A 184 3.52 7.53 -3.84
C ASN A 184 4.40 8.40 -2.92
N ILE A 185 3.78 9.39 -2.27
CA ILE A 185 4.38 10.23 -1.23
C ILE A 185 3.93 9.78 0.15
N LEU A 186 4.57 10.25 1.22
CA LEU A 186 4.23 9.84 2.60
C LEU A 186 2.75 9.99 2.96
N HIS A 187 2.07 11.01 2.44
CA HIS A 187 0.63 11.18 2.65
C HIS A 187 -0.15 9.97 2.11
N ASP A 188 0.09 9.58 0.86
CA ASP A 188 -0.57 8.45 0.20
C ASP A 188 -0.26 7.12 0.91
N GLU A 189 1.00 6.92 1.26
CA GLU A 189 1.49 5.68 1.87
C GLU A 189 0.97 5.49 3.29
N LEU A 190 0.90 6.56 4.09
CA LEU A 190 0.32 6.51 5.43
C LEU A 190 -1.18 6.16 5.38
N MET A 191 -1.94 6.70 4.41
CA MET A 191 -3.34 6.29 4.22
C MET A 191 -3.46 4.81 3.90
N ALA A 192 -2.66 4.34 2.94
CA ALA A 192 -2.69 2.97 2.48
C ALA A 192 -2.24 1.98 3.57
N ASP A 193 -1.23 2.34 4.36
CA ASP A 193 -0.81 1.57 5.54
C ASP A 193 -1.85 1.55 6.64
N LEU A 194 -2.57 2.65 6.88
CA LEU A 194 -3.65 2.69 7.86
C LEU A 194 -4.75 1.70 7.51
N ILE A 195 -5.26 1.78 6.28
CA ILE A 195 -6.34 0.90 5.81
C ILE A 195 -5.84 -0.55 5.79
N GLY A 196 -4.62 -0.79 5.32
CA GLY A 196 -3.98 -2.10 5.34
C GLY A 196 -3.87 -2.73 6.72
N LEU A 197 -3.31 -2.00 7.69
CA LEU A 197 -3.15 -2.47 9.06
C LEU A 197 -4.50 -2.65 9.76
N TYR A 198 -5.44 -1.72 9.58
CA TYR A 198 -6.75 -1.82 10.20
C TYR A 198 -7.54 -3.03 9.69
N ASP A 199 -7.58 -3.27 8.38
CA ASP A 199 -8.27 -4.43 7.82
C ASP A 199 -7.64 -5.77 8.27
N ALA A 200 -6.31 -5.81 8.44
CA ALA A 200 -5.60 -7.03 8.85
C ALA A 200 -5.59 -7.28 10.35
N CYS A 201 -5.64 -6.23 11.18
CA CYS A 201 -5.39 -6.31 12.62
C CYS A 201 -6.53 -5.76 13.48
N GLY A 202 -7.56 -5.15 12.89
CA GLY A 202 -8.67 -4.49 13.58
C GLY A 202 -8.29 -3.16 14.26
N GLN A 203 -7.06 -2.69 14.08
CA GLN A 203 -6.55 -1.45 14.65
C GLN A 203 -5.31 -0.99 13.87
N PHE A 204 -5.09 0.32 13.81
CA PHE A 204 -3.83 0.88 13.32
C PHE A 204 -2.90 1.11 14.51
N LYS A 205 -1.73 0.46 14.50
CA LYS A 205 -0.69 0.66 15.52
C LYS A 205 0.40 1.58 14.99
N ALA A 206 0.55 2.76 15.58
CA ALA A 206 1.55 3.74 15.15
C ALA A 206 2.96 3.16 15.24
N GLU A 207 3.26 2.41 16.31
CA GLU A 207 4.55 1.74 16.50
C GLU A 207 4.92 0.82 15.32
N TRP A 208 3.97 0.01 14.84
CA TRP A 208 4.22 -0.91 13.73
C TRP A 208 4.49 -0.15 12.44
N PHE A 209 3.67 0.86 12.14
CA PHE A 209 3.87 1.74 11.01
C PHE A 209 5.26 2.41 11.05
N LEU A 210 5.64 3.01 12.19
CA LEU A 210 6.93 3.68 12.34
C LEU A 210 8.12 2.71 12.25
N ARG A 211 7.94 1.46 12.66
CA ARG A 211 8.91 0.38 12.43
C ARG A 211 9.05 0.07 10.94
N PHE A 212 7.95 -0.05 10.19
CA PHE A 212 7.99 -0.22 8.72
C PHE A 212 8.70 0.93 7.99
N MET A 213 8.50 2.15 8.49
CA MET A 213 9.13 3.35 7.96
C MET A 213 10.63 3.43 8.28
N GLY A 214 11.10 2.66 9.26
CA GLY A 214 12.48 2.69 9.75
C GLY A 214 12.80 3.89 10.65
N VAL A 215 11.76 4.53 11.20
CA VAL A 215 11.91 5.56 12.23
C VAL A 215 12.34 4.90 13.54
N ILE A 216 11.74 3.77 13.88
CA ILE A 216 12.23 2.91 14.96
C ILE A 216 13.47 2.16 14.43
N LYS A 217 14.63 2.45 15.02
CA LYS A 217 15.93 1.92 14.58
C LYS A 217 15.95 0.39 14.52
N GLY A 218 16.64 -0.14 13.52
CA GLY A 218 16.91 -1.58 13.38
C GLY A 218 15.88 -2.36 12.57
N SER A 219 14.91 -1.68 11.96
CA SER A 219 13.85 -2.31 11.17
C SER A 219 13.41 -1.43 10.01
N GLY A 220 12.74 -2.02 9.01
CA GLY A 220 12.15 -1.31 7.89
C GLY A 220 13.12 -0.42 7.10
N GLY A 221 12.62 0.71 6.60
CA GLY A 221 13.46 1.70 5.90
C GLY A 221 12.76 2.50 4.80
N ARG A 222 11.42 2.41 4.70
CA ARG A 222 10.67 3.07 3.63
C ARG A 222 10.76 4.60 3.66
N LEU A 223 10.97 5.22 4.84
CA LEU A 223 11.08 6.68 4.94
C LEU A 223 12.17 7.26 4.04
N ALA A 224 13.31 6.56 3.92
CA ALA A 224 14.42 6.99 3.08
C ALA A 224 14.04 7.03 1.58
N VAL A 225 13.12 6.17 1.15
CA VAL A 225 12.61 6.15 -0.23
C VAL A 225 11.78 7.41 -0.50
N TYR A 226 10.86 7.74 0.40
CA TYR A 226 9.94 8.88 0.20
C TYR A 226 10.55 10.25 0.51
N THR A 227 11.71 10.29 1.19
CA THR A 227 12.41 11.53 1.57
C THR A 227 13.79 11.65 0.92
N GLY A 228 14.12 10.78 -0.04
CA GLY A 228 15.46 10.70 -0.64
C GLY A 228 15.94 11.99 -1.31
N GLY A 229 15.01 12.81 -1.81
CA GLY A 229 15.30 14.10 -2.45
C GLY A 229 15.37 15.30 -1.51
N LEU A 230 15.04 15.14 -0.23
CA LEU A 230 14.94 16.25 0.73
C LEU A 230 16.28 16.59 1.37
N SER A 231 16.48 17.86 1.72
CA SER A 231 17.57 18.28 2.59
C SER A 231 17.49 17.58 3.96
N ALA A 232 18.64 17.44 4.62
CA ALA A 232 18.73 16.71 5.89
C ALA A 232 17.84 17.29 6.99
N LYS A 233 17.75 18.63 7.09
CA LYS A 233 16.89 19.27 8.10
C LYS A 233 15.41 19.11 7.78
N VAL A 234 15.03 19.24 6.51
CA VAL A 234 13.64 19.01 6.07
C VAL A 234 13.24 17.57 6.30
N ARG A 235 14.13 16.59 6.06
CA ARG A 235 13.88 15.18 6.41
C ARG A 235 13.57 15.00 7.90
N CYS A 236 14.32 15.65 8.80
CA CYS A 236 14.05 15.60 10.24
C CYS A 236 12.67 16.19 10.57
N ALA A 237 12.30 17.32 9.96
CA ALA A 237 10.98 17.92 10.16
C ALA A 237 9.85 17.01 9.64
N VAL A 238 10.03 16.40 8.47
CA VAL A 238 9.07 15.44 7.88
C VAL A 238 8.92 14.19 8.74
N GLU A 239 10.02 13.68 9.32
CA GLU A 239 9.97 12.54 10.24
C GLU A 239 9.12 12.85 11.48
N GLU A 240 9.28 14.04 12.08
CA GLU A 240 8.44 14.45 13.22
C GLU A 240 6.96 14.61 12.85
N ILE A 241 6.68 15.15 11.66
CA ILE A 241 5.30 15.23 11.14
C ILE A 241 4.71 13.84 10.98
N LEU A 242 5.48 12.91 10.42
CA LEU A 242 5.06 11.53 10.21
C LEU A 242 4.75 10.81 11.52
N VAL A 243 5.58 10.99 12.56
CA VAL A 243 5.36 10.43 13.90
C VAL A 243 4.06 10.97 14.48
N ASN A 244 3.87 12.28 14.49
CA ASN A 244 2.66 12.90 15.02
C ASN A 244 1.41 12.48 14.23
N ALA A 245 1.50 12.35 12.90
CA ALA A 245 0.40 11.89 12.07
C ALA A 245 0.05 10.43 12.37
N ALA A 246 1.04 9.54 12.51
CA ALA A 246 0.82 8.15 12.88
C ALA A 246 0.15 8.02 14.26
N GLU A 247 0.63 8.76 15.26
CA GLU A 247 0.04 8.76 16.62
C GLU A 247 -1.39 9.32 16.63
N GLY A 248 -1.66 10.37 15.84
CA GLY A 248 -3.02 10.91 15.69
C GLY A 248 -3.96 9.90 15.03
N LEU A 249 -3.51 9.24 13.97
CA LEU A 249 -4.28 8.23 13.29
C LEU A 249 -4.52 6.96 14.12
N GLU A 250 -3.59 6.56 14.99
CA GLU A 250 -3.81 5.48 15.95
C GLU A 250 -4.97 5.83 16.89
N LYS A 251 -4.97 7.05 17.45
CA LYS A 251 -6.08 7.54 18.30
C LYS A 251 -7.39 7.59 17.53
N TRP A 252 -7.38 8.12 16.30
CA TRP A 252 -8.57 8.17 15.45
C TRP A 252 -9.10 6.77 15.12
N SER A 253 -8.23 5.81 14.82
CA SER A 253 -8.65 4.43 14.50
C SER A 253 -9.38 3.71 15.64
N LEU A 254 -9.19 4.15 16.88
CA LEU A 254 -9.86 3.61 18.08
C LEU A 254 -11.19 4.31 18.39
N SER A 255 -11.47 5.42 17.71
CA SER A 255 -12.64 6.26 17.94
C SER A 255 -13.92 5.62 17.38
N ASP A 256 -15.08 5.99 17.91
CA ASP A 256 -16.35 5.43 17.44
C ASP A 256 -16.72 5.97 16.06
N GLY A 257 -16.45 7.27 15.82
CA GLY A 257 -16.61 7.88 14.49
C GLY A 257 -15.82 7.12 13.42
N PHE A 258 -14.59 6.70 13.69
CA PHE A 258 -13.81 5.89 12.73
C PHE A 258 -14.45 4.52 12.43
N LYS A 259 -14.99 3.85 13.45
CA LYS A 259 -15.59 2.52 13.32
C LYS A 259 -16.90 2.53 12.54
N GLU A 260 -17.62 3.65 12.55
CA GLU A 260 -18.86 3.84 11.79
C GLU A 260 -18.62 4.05 10.29
N LEU A 261 -17.42 4.52 9.93
CA LEU A 261 -17.04 4.78 8.53
C LEU A 261 -16.61 3.51 7.81
N ASP A 262 -16.92 3.43 6.52
CA ASP A 262 -16.28 2.47 5.63
C ASP A 262 -14.88 2.94 5.19
N ASN A 263 -14.14 2.06 4.49
CA ASN A 263 -12.80 2.39 4.03
C ASN A 263 -12.76 3.53 3.00
N ALA A 264 -13.77 3.66 2.14
CA ALA A 264 -13.83 4.77 1.19
C ALA A 264 -13.97 6.11 1.93
N GLU A 265 -14.87 6.18 2.91
CA GLU A 265 -15.07 7.38 3.73
C GLU A 265 -13.84 7.74 4.54
N ARG A 266 -13.17 6.76 5.16
CA ARG A 266 -11.90 6.95 5.88
C ARG A 266 -10.83 7.55 4.98
N ILE A 267 -10.69 7.00 3.76
CA ILE A 267 -9.71 7.50 2.78
C ILE A 267 -10.03 8.94 2.37
N LYS A 268 -11.30 9.26 2.10
CA LYS A 268 -11.71 10.63 1.71
C LYS A 268 -11.38 11.65 2.80
N ILE A 269 -11.67 11.34 4.07
CA ILE A 269 -11.34 12.20 5.21
C ILE A 269 -9.82 12.45 5.27
N MET A 270 -9.04 11.39 5.14
CA MET A 270 -7.58 11.46 5.14
C MET A 270 -7.01 12.23 3.93
N CYS A 271 -7.60 12.08 2.75
CA CYS A 271 -7.26 12.87 1.56
C CYS A 271 -7.45 14.37 1.83
N HIS A 272 -8.59 14.76 2.41
CA HIS A 272 -8.88 16.17 2.70
C HIS A 272 -8.04 16.74 3.84
N ALA A 273 -7.74 15.94 4.86
CA ALA A 273 -6.93 16.39 6.01
C ALA A 273 -5.49 16.75 5.62
N GLY A 274 -4.91 16.05 4.65
CA GLY A 274 -3.47 16.13 4.39
C GLY A 274 -2.65 15.50 5.52
N ILE A 275 -1.37 15.25 5.28
CA ILE A 275 -0.51 14.58 6.28
C ILE A 275 -0.42 15.35 7.61
N CYS A 276 -0.40 16.69 7.57
CA CYS A 276 -0.37 17.52 8.78
C CYS A 276 -1.70 17.47 9.56
N GLY A 277 -2.83 17.40 8.86
CA GLY A 277 -4.15 17.34 9.49
C GLY A 277 -4.49 15.99 10.10
N MET A 278 -3.85 14.91 9.63
CA MET A 278 -4.03 13.55 10.17
C MET A 278 -3.70 13.42 11.65
N ALA A 279 -2.76 14.24 12.15
CA ALA A 279 -2.40 14.27 13.58
C ALA A 279 -3.57 14.73 14.48
N ASP A 280 -4.49 15.51 13.92
CA ASP A 280 -5.54 16.24 14.63
C ASP A 280 -6.95 15.70 14.29
N LEU A 281 -7.07 14.58 13.56
CA LEU A 281 -8.36 13.95 13.27
C LEU A 281 -9.04 13.50 14.57
N GLN A 282 -10.29 13.92 14.75
CA GLN A 282 -11.12 13.62 15.92
C GLN A 282 -12.47 13.05 15.48
N ASN A 283 -13.24 12.57 16.47
CA ASN A 283 -14.62 12.09 16.32
C ASN A 283 -15.53 13.07 15.60
#